data_AF-A0A8C0G880-F1
#
_entry.id   AF-A0A8C0G880-F1
#
_cell.length_a   1.000
_cell.length_b   1.000
_cell.length_c   1.000
_cell.angle_alpha   90.00
_cell.angle_beta   90.00
_cell.angle_gamma   90.00
#
_symmetry.space_group_name_H-M   'P 1'
#
loop_
_entity.id
_entity.type
_entity.pdbx_description
1 polymer ?
#
loop_
_entity_poly.entity_id
_entity_poly.type
_entity_poly.pdbx_seq_one_letter_code
_entity_poly.pdbx_strand_id
1 'polypeptide(L)'
;MKYYFCILLLCIVSVILVVLRWWWTDVNQIKGEISKAQSDMKLLSPEKYKSLFIYNGIWLAPKNQCECAKVDHVHVYQMEDYIDKKDLASIKERRQKEFEHYQKRDPPISRPVKPASLPGTKFIYPIQGVEVMPLHTIMIPGILVLGPHCPVILRASLGTLNTLADVSDDDVRGRGKKELIILTSDVELLNFILRHVTYTSVVYQLSAVDMMSFESRDHVAQFPVIIRQPSLPKLIDPGADRKISSLVTITTKTFLRYHKLRLLIKSIRQYYPDIKIIVADDSEVPEKIIEENVEHYIMPFGKGWFAGRNLAISQVTTKYYLWVDDDYLFTENTKIEKLLDVLERTNLDMVGGSVKGDTYSFQLLYEQGDDGDCLHLRYGSFHKLDGFPNCVVTSGVVNFYLAHTDKSRHVGYDPLLQRVAHSEFFVDGLGILLVGSCSDVSVGHQDHNPASDPNLAKVEDQYKTFRDNTDAQVQFKLALHYFKNRLKCYSTR
;
A
#
# COMPACT_ATOMS: atom_id res chain seq x y z
N MET A 1 43.32 23.65 -36.35
CA MET A 1 42.10 24.48 -36.25
C MET A 1 41.26 24.56 -37.54
N LYS A 2 41.84 24.60 -38.75
CA LYS A 2 41.05 24.69 -40.01
C LYS A 2 40.22 23.45 -40.36
N TYR A 3 40.64 22.24 -39.96
CA TYR A 3 39.92 21.00 -40.28
C TYR A 3 38.64 20.78 -39.47
N TYR A 4 38.62 21.19 -38.19
CA TYR A 4 37.42 21.08 -37.34
C TYR A 4 36.31 22.06 -37.75
N PHE A 5 36.68 23.21 -38.32
CA PHE A 5 35.71 24.21 -38.78
C PHE A 5 34.95 23.74 -40.03
N CYS A 6 35.59 23.03 -40.96
CA CYS A 6 34.91 22.47 -42.14
C CYS A 6 33.91 21.36 -41.77
N ILE A 7 34.24 20.51 -40.79
CA ILE A 7 33.34 19.43 -40.35
C ILE A 7 32.11 20.03 -39.65
N LEU A 8 32.30 21.05 -38.82
CA LEU A 8 31.18 21.75 -38.17
C LEU A 8 30.27 22.43 -39.19
N LEU A 9 30.84 23.05 -40.23
CA LEU A 9 30.06 23.69 -41.31
C LEU A 9 29.25 22.66 -42.11
N LEU A 10 29.84 21.50 -42.43
CA LEU A 10 29.16 20.41 -43.14
C LEU A 10 28.01 19.81 -42.31
N CYS A 11 28.19 19.67 -40.99
CA CYS A 11 27.13 19.24 -40.07
C CYS A 11 25.99 20.27 -39.95
N ILE A 12 26.30 21.58 -39.94
CA ILE A 12 25.27 22.63 -39.87
C ILE A 12 24.46 22.70 -41.18
N VAL A 13 25.13 22.60 -42.34
CA VAL A 13 24.45 22.62 -43.64
C VAL A 13 23.54 21.39 -43.82
N SER A 14 23.96 20.21 -43.35
CA SER A 14 23.14 19.00 -43.40
C SER A 14 21.93 19.06 -42.47
N VAL A 15 22.07 19.64 -41.26
CA VAL A 15 20.93 19.88 -40.36
C VAL A 15 19.95 20.90 -40.96
N ILE A 16 20.44 21.99 -41.57
CA ILE A 16 19.58 22.99 -42.22
C ILE A 16 18.82 22.38 -43.41
N LEU A 17 19.46 21.53 -44.21
CA LEU A 17 18.80 20.84 -45.32
C LEU A 17 17.76 19.81 -44.83
N VAL A 18 18.00 19.13 -43.72
CA VAL A 18 17.00 18.23 -43.11
C VAL A 18 15.82 19.01 -42.55
N VAL A 19 16.07 20.15 -41.87
CA VAL A 19 15.02 21.02 -41.34
C VAL A 19 14.21 21.65 -42.48
N LEU A 20 14.84 22.13 -43.55
CA LEU A 20 14.15 22.65 -44.73
C LEU A 20 13.33 21.58 -45.45
N ARG A 21 13.82 20.33 -45.50
CA ARG A 21 13.08 19.20 -46.08
C ARG A 21 11.89 18.79 -45.21
N TRP A 22 12.03 18.84 -43.89
CA TRP A 22 10.94 18.66 -42.92
C TRP A 22 9.89 19.76 -43.03
N TRP A 23 10.33 21.01 -43.16
CA TRP A 23 9.45 22.18 -43.34
C TRP A 23 8.73 22.14 -44.70
N TRP A 24 9.39 21.70 -45.78
CA TRP A 24 8.74 21.50 -47.08
C TRP A 24 7.78 20.31 -47.12
N THR A 25 7.99 19.27 -46.30
CA THR A 25 7.02 18.17 -46.13
C THR A 25 5.83 18.60 -45.27
N ASP A 26 6.02 19.45 -44.26
CA ASP A 26 4.92 20.04 -43.47
C ASP A 26 4.07 21.02 -44.29
N VAL A 27 4.71 21.86 -45.13
CA VAL A 27 4.00 22.85 -45.96
C VAL A 27 3.18 22.19 -47.09
N ASN A 28 3.59 21.03 -47.59
CA ASN A 28 2.83 20.30 -48.61
C ASN A 28 1.80 19.31 -48.05
N GLN A 29 1.73 19.10 -46.72
CA GLN A 29 0.62 18.39 -46.06
C GLN A 29 -0.61 19.27 -45.76
N ILE A 30 -0.52 20.59 -46.02
CA ILE A 30 -1.62 21.56 -45.77
C ILE A 30 -2.40 21.91 -47.06
N LYS A 31 -2.32 21.07 -48.09
CA LYS A 31 -3.24 21.16 -49.26
C LYS A 31 -3.85 19.79 -49.58
N GLY A 32 -4.45 19.18 -48.57
CA GLY A 32 -5.55 18.22 -48.75
C GLY A 32 -6.85 18.92 -48.40
N GLU A 33 -7.85 18.86 -49.28
CA GLU A 33 -9.19 19.35 -48.97
C GLU A 33 -9.68 18.72 -47.65
N ILE A 34 -9.84 19.55 -46.62
CA ILE A 34 -10.48 19.17 -45.38
C ILE A 34 -11.90 18.80 -45.74
N SER A 35 -12.25 17.52 -45.59
CA SER A 35 -13.62 17.07 -45.77
C SER A 35 -14.51 17.88 -44.82
N LYS A 36 -15.68 18.29 -45.31
CA LYS A 36 -16.65 19.09 -44.57
C LYS A 36 -17.10 18.44 -43.23
N ALA A 37 -16.80 17.14 -43.02
CA ALA A 37 -17.15 16.36 -41.84
C ALA A 37 -16.29 16.65 -40.59
N GLN A 38 -15.05 17.12 -40.73
CA GLN A 38 -14.21 17.47 -39.56
C GLN A 38 -14.64 18.77 -38.85
N SER A 39 -15.50 19.57 -39.46
CA SER A 39 -15.97 20.87 -38.94
C SER A 39 -16.95 20.74 -37.75
N ASP A 40 -17.66 19.62 -37.63
CA ASP A 40 -18.84 19.50 -36.77
C ASP A 40 -18.64 18.58 -35.53
N MET A 41 -17.51 17.89 -35.40
CA MET A 41 -17.20 17.07 -34.23
C MET A 41 -16.66 17.92 -33.08
N LYS A 42 -17.54 18.29 -32.14
CA LYS A 42 -17.19 19.15 -30.99
C LYS A 42 -17.52 18.46 -29.67
N LEU A 43 -16.80 18.85 -28.63
CA LEU A 43 -17.12 18.46 -27.26
C LEU A 43 -18.12 19.43 -26.65
N LEU A 44 -18.87 18.95 -25.66
CA LEU A 44 -19.74 19.78 -24.83
C LEU A 44 -18.95 20.97 -24.26
N SER A 45 -19.61 22.12 -24.13
CA SER A 45 -19.01 23.27 -23.47
C SER A 45 -18.58 22.92 -22.04
N PRO A 46 -17.53 23.54 -21.49
CA PRO A 46 -17.07 23.26 -20.13
C PRO A 46 -18.16 23.38 -19.06
N GLU A 47 -19.10 24.31 -19.24
CA GLU A 47 -20.25 24.52 -18.35
C GLU A 47 -21.21 23.32 -18.37
N LYS A 48 -21.60 22.89 -19.58
CA LYS A 48 -22.48 21.74 -19.78
C LYS A 48 -21.81 20.46 -19.27
N TYR A 49 -20.53 20.25 -19.59
CA TYR A 49 -19.72 19.15 -19.08
C TYR A 49 -19.67 19.11 -17.54
N LYS A 50 -19.36 20.24 -16.87
CA LYS A 50 -19.29 20.30 -15.41
C LYS A 50 -20.62 19.96 -14.75
N SER A 51 -21.74 20.42 -15.32
CA SER A 51 -23.07 20.19 -14.76
C SER A 51 -23.48 18.71 -14.68
N LEU A 52 -22.87 17.84 -15.50
CA LEU A 52 -23.21 16.42 -15.56
C LEU A 52 -22.68 15.60 -14.38
N PHE A 53 -21.67 16.10 -13.67
CA PHE A 53 -20.88 15.31 -12.71
C PHE A 53 -20.79 15.98 -11.34
N ILE A 54 -21.89 16.64 -10.94
CA ILE A 54 -22.02 17.29 -9.64
C ILE A 54 -22.75 16.36 -8.68
N TYR A 55 -22.14 16.14 -7.52
CA TYR A 55 -22.74 15.45 -6.39
C TYR A 55 -22.62 16.33 -5.15
N ASN A 56 -23.75 16.68 -4.52
CA ASN A 56 -23.81 17.60 -3.37
C ASN A 56 -23.02 18.91 -3.58
N GLY A 57 -23.12 19.50 -4.77
CA GLY A 57 -22.41 20.74 -5.13
C GLY A 57 -20.91 20.55 -5.40
N ILE A 58 -20.38 19.34 -5.28
CA ILE A 58 -18.99 19.01 -5.57
C ILE A 58 -18.90 18.36 -6.94
N TRP A 59 -18.02 18.89 -7.79
CA TRP A 59 -17.73 18.30 -9.08
C TRP A 59 -16.78 17.10 -8.90
N LEU A 60 -17.21 15.88 -9.21
CA LEU A 60 -16.49 14.62 -8.94
C LEU A 60 -15.97 13.92 -10.21
N ALA A 61 -15.80 14.67 -11.30
CA ALA A 61 -15.11 14.18 -12.49
C ALA A 61 -13.57 14.18 -12.30
N PRO A 62 -12.79 13.55 -13.19
CA PRO A 62 -11.34 13.51 -13.08
C PRO A 62 -10.73 14.92 -13.16
N LYS A 63 -9.79 15.24 -12.25
CA LYS A 63 -9.08 16.52 -12.22
C LYS A 63 -7.62 16.31 -11.92
N ASN A 64 -6.77 17.17 -12.47
CA ASN A 64 -5.34 17.20 -12.15
C ASN A 64 -5.07 17.89 -10.79
N GLN A 65 -5.98 18.77 -10.38
CA GLN A 65 -5.89 19.53 -9.13
C GLN A 65 -7.28 19.61 -8.49
N CYS A 66 -7.31 19.66 -7.18
CA CYS A 66 -8.53 19.81 -6.40
C CYS A 66 -8.43 21.06 -5.52
N GLU A 67 -9.55 21.74 -5.37
CA GLU A 67 -9.69 22.92 -4.52
C GLU A 67 -11.05 22.83 -3.81
N CYS A 68 -11.08 23.29 -2.56
CA CYS A 68 -12.34 23.45 -1.83
C CYS A 68 -12.95 24.81 -2.22
N ALA A 69 -14.09 24.78 -2.92
CA ALA A 69 -14.79 26.00 -3.31
C ALA A 69 -15.32 26.75 -2.07
N LYS A 70 -15.12 28.07 -2.03
CA LYS A 70 -15.76 28.95 -1.02
C LYS A 70 -17.21 29.15 -1.42
N VAL A 71 -18.11 28.38 -0.82
CA VAL A 71 -19.56 28.52 -0.95
C VAL A 71 -20.11 29.09 0.36
N ASP A 72 -21.21 29.82 0.32
CA ASP A 72 -21.87 30.32 1.51
C ASP A 72 -22.12 29.17 2.52
N HIS A 73 -21.84 29.43 3.79
CA HIS A 73 -21.91 28.46 4.89
C HIS A 73 -20.91 27.28 4.84
N VAL A 74 -19.90 27.32 3.95
CA VAL A 74 -18.80 26.33 3.94
C VAL A 74 -17.51 26.99 4.47
N HIS A 75 -16.98 26.45 5.57
CA HIS A 75 -15.66 26.85 6.07
C HIS A 75 -14.55 26.06 5.37
N VAL A 76 -13.57 26.76 4.79
CA VAL A 76 -12.49 26.14 4.02
C VAL A 76 -11.17 26.26 4.78
N TYR A 77 -10.57 25.12 5.11
CA TYR A 77 -9.23 25.02 5.69
C TYR A 77 -8.18 24.80 4.59
N GLN A 78 -7.29 25.76 4.39
CA GLN A 78 -6.09 25.56 3.57
C GLN A 78 -4.98 25.01 4.46
N MET A 79 -4.62 23.75 4.27
CA MET A 79 -3.71 23.05 5.19
C MET A 79 -2.32 23.69 5.26
N GLU A 80 -1.86 24.34 4.18
CA GLU A 80 -0.57 25.03 4.15
C GLU A 80 -0.52 26.28 5.04
N ASP A 81 -1.68 26.89 5.34
CA ASP A 81 -1.76 28.08 6.20
C ASP A 81 -1.41 27.78 7.67
N TYR A 82 -1.46 26.50 8.06
CA TYR A 82 -1.16 26.01 9.41
C TYR A 82 0.30 25.56 9.57
N ILE A 83 1.14 25.84 8.59
CA ILE A 83 2.57 25.52 8.59
C ILE A 83 3.37 26.82 8.59
N ASP A 84 4.40 26.91 9.44
CA ASP A 84 5.30 28.06 9.45
C ASP A 84 5.95 28.22 8.06
N LYS A 85 5.87 29.43 7.49
CA LYS A 85 6.37 29.73 6.14
C LYS A 85 7.85 29.39 5.97
N LYS A 86 8.64 29.48 7.05
CA LYS A 86 10.08 29.15 7.01
C LYS A 86 10.32 27.64 6.81
N ASP A 87 9.38 26.80 7.26
CA ASP A 87 9.51 25.34 7.25
C ASP A 87 8.76 24.69 6.07
N LEU A 88 7.85 25.43 5.43
CA LEU A 88 6.94 24.92 4.39
C LEU A 88 7.65 24.20 3.25
N ALA A 89 8.74 24.76 2.71
CA ALA A 89 9.49 24.16 1.60
C ALA A 89 10.07 22.79 2.00
N SER A 90 10.68 22.72 3.19
CA SER A 90 11.28 21.49 3.72
C SER A 90 10.21 20.44 4.05
N ILE A 91 9.07 20.85 4.62
CA ILE A 91 7.94 19.94 4.89
C ILE A 91 7.35 19.40 3.57
N LYS A 92 7.21 20.22 2.53
CA LYS A 92 6.72 19.77 1.21
C LYS A 92 7.63 18.68 0.62
N GLU A 93 8.94 18.88 0.68
CA GLU A 93 9.92 17.89 0.20
C GLU A 93 9.83 16.57 0.98
N ARG A 94 9.82 16.63 2.32
CA ARG A 94 9.70 15.42 3.15
C ARG A 94 8.36 14.71 2.94
N ARG A 95 7.26 15.47 2.89
CA ARG A 95 5.91 14.94 2.61
C ARG A 95 5.87 14.21 1.27
N GLN A 96 6.48 14.79 0.23
CA GLN A 96 6.55 14.18 -1.09
C GLN A 96 7.33 12.86 -1.05
N LYS A 97 8.49 12.84 -0.39
CA LYS A 97 9.30 11.61 -0.23
C LYS A 97 8.55 10.50 0.52
N GLU A 98 7.87 10.84 1.62
CA GLU A 98 7.07 9.86 2.36
C GLU A 98 5.86 9.37 1.56
N PHE A 99 5.25 10.25 0.75
CA PHE A 99 4.16 9.86 -0.14
C PHE A 99 4.62 8.94 -1.28
N GLU A 100 5.79 9.18 -1.87
CA GLU A 100 6.38 8.29 -2.88
C GLU A 100 6.71 6.91 -2.29
N HIS A 101 7.22 6.85 -1.06
CA HIS A 101 7.42 5.58 -0.36
C HIS A 101 6.10 4.87 -0.08
N TYR A 102 5.06 5.61 0.34
CA TYR A 102 3.71 5.08 0.48
C TYR A 102 3.19 4.48 -0.84
N GLN A 103 3.30 5.20 -1.96
CA GLN A 103 2.81 4.75 -3.27
C GLN A 103 3.53 3.50 -3.81
N LYS A 104 4.79 3.27 -3.43
CA LYS A 104 5.49 2.02 -3.79
C LYS A 104 4.89 0.80 -3.09
N ARG A 105 4.36 0.98 -1.88
CA ARG A 105 3.74 -0.08 -1.06
C ARG A 105 2.25 -0.22 -1.36
N ASP A 106 1.57 0.89 -1.63
CA ASP A 106 0.16 0.97 -1.97
C ASP A 106 -0.02 1.73 -3.30
N PRO A 107 0.17 1.04 -4.44
CA PRO A 107 0.16 1.69 -5.75
C PRO A 107 -1.22 2.31 -6.06
N PRO A 108 -1.25 3.51 -6.68
CA PRO A 108 -2.49 4.22 -6.93
C PRO A 108 -3.44 3.47 -7.86
N ILE A 109 -4.73 3.80 -7.72
CA ILE A 109 -5.88 3.31 -8.50
C ILE A 109 -5.65 3.41 -10.02
N SER A 110 -4.93 4.42 -10.49
CA SER A 110 -4.65 4.63 -11.90
C SER A 110 -3.55 3.71 -12.42
N ARG A 111 -3.83 2.41 -12.54
CA ARG A 111 -2.98 1.52 -13.33
C ARG A 111 -3.13 1.87 -14.82
N PRO A 112 -2.05 1.88 -15.61
CA PRO A 112 -2.15 2.09 -17.04
C PRO A 112 -2.97 0.95 -17.65
N VAL A 113 -4.20 1.26 -18.02
CA VAL A 113 -5.09 0.33 -18.70
C VAL A 113 -4.61 0.20 -20.14
N LYS A 114 -4.31 -1.03 -20.57
CA LYS A 114 -3.96 -1.33 -21.97
C LYS A 114 -5.23 -1.80 -22.68
N PRO A 115 -5.84 -0.98 -23.55
CA PRO A 115 -6.96 -1.42 -24.35
C PRO A 115 -6.52 -2.55 -25.28
N ALA A 116 -7.37 -3.55 -25.45
CA ALA A 116 -7.10 -4.70 -26.30
C ALA A 116 -8.37 -5.13 -27.02
N SER A 117 -8.19 -5.98 -28.01
CA SER A 117 -9.26 -6.63 -28.76
C SER A 117 -9.14 -8.14 -28.57
N LEU A 118 -10.29 -8.82 -28.41
CA LEU A 118 -10.31 -10.28 -28.44
C LEU A 118 -10.33 -10.79 -29.88
N PRO A 119 -9.70 -11.93 -30.18
CA PRO A 119 -9.75 -12.53 -31.51
C PRO A 119 -11.20 -12.70 -31.99
N GLY A 120 -11.48 -12.27 -33.23
CA GLY A 120 -12.82 -12.33 -33.82
C GLY A 120 -13.75 -11.19 -33.44
N THR A 121 -13.37 -10.31 -32.51
CA THR A 121 -14.13 -9.09 -32.19
C THR A 121 -13.56 -7.89 -32.94
N LYS A 122 -14.45 -6.97 -33.36
CA LYS A 122 -14.05 -5.68 -33.94
C LYS A 122 -14.01 -4.56 -32.90
N PHE A 123 -13.94 -4.90 -31.62
CA PHE A 123 -13.94 -3.97 -30.52
C PHE A 123 -12.55 -3.84 -29.92
N ILE A 124 -12.16 -2.61 -29.59
CA ILE A 124 -11.05 -2.33 -28.68
C ILE A 124 -11.68 -1.75 -27.43
N TYR A 125 -11.30 -2.27 -26.26
CA TYR A 125 -11.89 -1.89 -24.98
C TYR A 125 -10.93 -2.26 -23.83
N PRO A 126 -11.13 -1.71 -22.62
CA PRO A 126 -10.25 -1.98 -21.49
C PRO A 126 -10.52 -3.36 -20.88
N ILE A 127 -9.94 -4.41 -21.46
CA ILE A 127 -10.23 -5.80 -21.08
C ILE A 127 -9.91 -6.13 -19.60
N GLN A 128 -8.91 -5.47 -19.02
CA GLN A 128 -8.54 -5.60 -17.61
C GLN A 128 -9.47 -4.83 -16.66
N GLY A 129 -10.42 -4.09 -17.24
CA GLY A 129 -11.29 -3.17 -16.55
C GLY A 129 -10.69 -1.79 -16.32
N VAL A 130 -11.49 -0.95 -15.70
CA VAL A 130 -11.15 0.43 -15.35
C VAL A 130 -11.56 0.67 -13.89
N GLU A 131 -10.85 1.54 -13.20
CA GLU A 131 -11.16 1.83 -11.79
C GLU A 131 -11.73 3.24 -11.62
N VAL A 132 -12.69 3.39 -10.72
CA VAL A 132 -13.32 4.66 -10.37
C VAL A 132 -13.64 4.72 -8.88
N MET A 133 -13.54 5.90 -8.28
CA MET A 133 -14.00 6.08 -6.90
C MET A 133 -15.53 6.05 -6.82
N PRO A 134 -16.13 5.66 -5.68
CA PRO A 134 -17.57 5.77 -5.49
C PRO A 134 -18.05 7.19 -5.76
N LEU A 135 -19.21 7.32 -6.43
CA LEU A 135 -19.82 8.61 -6.80
C LEU A 135 -19.01 9.48 -7.79
N HIS A 136 -17.86 9.00 -8.26
CA HIS A 136 -17.04 9.72 -9.21
C HIS A 136 -17.31 9.29 -10.65
N THR A 137 -16.87 10.15 -11.56
CA THR A 137 -16.92 9.91 -13.01
C THR A 137 -15.53 9.62 -13.54
N ILE A 138 -15.45 8.74 -14.54
CA ILE A 138 -14.27 8.56 -15.39
C ILE A 138 -14.66 8.62 -16.86
N MET A 139 -13.74 9.06 -17.72
CA MET A 139 -13.82 8.73 -19.14
C MET A 139 -13.34 7.29 -19.32
N ILE A 140 -14.05 6.47 -20.09
CA ILE A 140 -13.66 5.08 -20.28
C ILE A 140 -12.54 5.01 -21.34
N PRO A 141 -11.30 4.67 -20.97
CA PRO A 141 -10.19 4.66 -21.91
C PRO A 141 -10.34 3.57 -22.98
N GLY A 142 -10.05 3.94 -24.23
CA GLY A 142 -9.76 3.00 -25.30
C GLY A 142 -10.95 2.20 -25.84
N ILE A 143 -12.18 2.69 -25.68
CA ILE A 143 -13.35 2.12 -26.38
C ILE A 143 -13.35 2.59 -27.84
N LEU A 144 -13.25 1.64 -28.77
CA LEU A 144 -13.28 1.89 -30.22
C LEU A 144 -13.91 0.71 -30.96
N VAL A 145 -14.36 0.96 -32.18
CA VAL A 145 -14.76 -0.07 -33.16
C VAL A 145 -13.86 -0.05 -34.39
N LEU A 146 -13.59 -1.24 -34.94
CA LEU A 146 -12.79 -1.47 -36.15
C LEU A 146 -13.73 -1.72 -37.34
N GLY A 147 -14.26 -0.63 -37.89
CA GLY A 147 -15.15 -0.63 -39.06
C GLY A 147 -16.59 -0.20 -38.72
N PRO A 148 -17.52 -0.30 -39.69
CA PRO A 148 -18.89 0.16 -39.52
C PRO A 148 -19.69 -0.76 -38.58
N HIS A 149 -20.21 -0.16 -37.51
CA HIS A 149 -21.05 -0.82 -36.51
C HIS A 149 -22.22 0.11 -36.16
N CYS A 150 -23.46 -0.34 -36.36
CA CYS A 150 -24.66 0.42 -35.98
C CYS A 150 -25.84 -0.56 -35.81
N PRO A 151 -26.61 -0.48 -34.70
CA PRO A 151 -26.35 0.36 -33.53
C PRO A 151 -25.15 -0.15 -32.70
N VAL A 152 -24.56 0.74 -31.92
CA VAL A 152 -23.63 0.38 -30.83
C VAL A 152 -24.31 0.66 -29.50
N ILE A 153 -24.28 -0.31 -28.59
CA ILE A 153 -24.93 -0.21 -27.27
C ILE A 153 -23.89 -0.43 -26.19
N LEU A 154 -23.84 0.50 -25.23
CA LEU A 154 -23.09 0.34 -23.98
C LEU A 154 -24.08 0.20 -22.82
N ARG A 155 -23.88 -0.80 -21.97
CA ARG A 155 -24.73 -1.06 -20.80
C ARG A 155 -23.88 -1.15 -19.54
N ALA A 156 -24.33 -0.48 -18.49
CA ALA A 156 -23.83 -0.58 -17.12
C ALA A 156 -24.89 -1.28 -16.24
N SER A 157 -24.47 -2.09 -15.27
CA SER A 157 -25.38 -2.74 -14.32
C SER A 157 -25.64 -1.85 -13.09
N LEU A 158 -24.67 -1.06 -12.67
CA LEU A 158 -24.72 -0.18 -11.50
C LEU A 158 -24.75 1.29 -11.89
N GLY A 159 -23.73 1.78 -12.59
CA GLY A 159 -23.52 3.18 -12.91
C GLY A 159 -24.35 3.71 -14.08
N THR A 160 -24.09 4.97 -14.43
CA THR A 160 -24.74 5.63 -15.56
C THR A 160 -23.71 6.07 -16.60
N LEU A 161 -24.13 6.08 -17.86
CA LEU A 161 -23.30 6.36 -19.03
C LEU A 161 -23.68 7.69 -19.67
N ASN A 162 -22.67 8.42 -20.13
CA ASN A 162 -22.86 9.65 -20.89
C ASN A 162 -21.74 9.79 -21.92
N THR A 163 -21.78 10.79 -22.80
CA THR A 163 -20.67 11.13 -23.70
C THR A 163 -20.44 12.62 -23.73
N LEU A 164 -19.17 13.02 -23.79
CA LEU A 164 -18.75 14.42 -23.92
C LEU A 164 -18.84 14.94 -25.36
N ALA A 165 -19.16 14.07 -26.33
CA ALA A 165 -19.45 14.50 -27.68
C ALA A 165 -20.76 15.29 -27.74
N ASP A 166 -20.70 16.50 -28.30
CA ASP A 166 -21.85 17.38 -28.55
C ASP A 166 -22.54 16.94 -29.84
N VAL A 167 -23.35 15.90 -29.72
CA VAL A 167 -24.10 15.28 -30.82
C VAL A 167 -25.57 15.19 -30.44
N SER A 168 -26.43 15.15 -31.45
CA SER A 168 -27.88 15.15 -31.29
C SER A 168 -28.40 13.92 -30.53
N ASP A 169 -29.62 14.00 -29.99
CA ASP A 169 -30.29 12.84 -29.39
C ASP A 169 -30.74 11.80 -30.44
N ASP A 170 -30.72 12.17 -31.73
CA ASP A 170 -30.92 11.22 -32.83
C ASP A 170 -29.70 10.30 -33.00
N ASP A 171 -28.49 10.84 -32.80
CA ASP A 171 -27.23 10.09 -32.86
C ASP A 171 -26.94 9.32 -31.57
N VAL A 172 -27.29 9.86 -30.40
CA VAL A 172 -27.01 9.25 -29.10
C VAL A 172 -28.21 9.31 -28.16
N ARG A 173 -28.72 8.14 -27.78
CA ARG A 173 -29.82 7.99 -26.83
C ARG A 173 -29.35 7.43 -25.50
N GLY A 174 -30.06 7.77 -24.43
CA GLY A 174 -29.82 7.19 -23.10
C GLY A 174 -28.74 7.88 -22.26
N ARG A 175 -28.40 9.13 -22.57
CA ARG A 175 -27.47 9.95 -21.77
C ARG A 175 -27.94 10.02 -20.30
N GLY A 176 -27.02 9.76 -19.37
CA GLY A 176 -27.29 9.73 -17.93
C GLY A 176 -28.06 8.49 -17.45
N LYS A 177 -28.28 7.49 -18.30
CA LYS A 177 -28.94 6.22 -17.94
C LYS A 177 -27.92 5.09 -17.89
N LYS A 178 -28.38 3.91 -17.48
CA LYS A 178 -27.57 2.68 -17.49
C LYS A 178 -27.22 2.18 -18.90
N GLU A 179 -27.95 2.63 -19.91
CA GLU A 179 -27.80 2.21 -21.30
C GLU A 179 -27.57 3.45 -22.16
N LEU A 180 -26.51 3.42 -22.99
CA LEU A 180 -26.19 4.44 -23.98
C LEU A 180 -26.19 3.78 -25.37
N ILE A 181 -27.05 4.26 -26.26
CA ILE A 181 -27.22 3.75 -27.63
C ILE A 181 -26.68 4.78 -28.60
N ILE A 182 -25.78 4.38 -29.49
CA ILE A 182 -25.18 5.21 -30.53
C ILE A 182 -25.70 4.73 -31.90
N LEU A 183 -26.34 5.64 -32.63
CA LEU A 183 -27.13 5.40 -33.83
C LEU A 183 -26.52 6.07 -35.07
N THR A 184 -25.21 5.92 -35.27
CA THR A 184 -24.53 6.42 -36.47
C THR A 184 -23.77 5.31 -37.20
N SER A 185 -23.83 5.32 -38.53
CA SER A 185 -23.03 4.46 -39.40
C SER A 185 -21.70 5.09 -39.81
N ASP A 186 -21.47 6.36 -39.49
CA ASP A 186 -20.19 7.04 -39.71
C ASP A 186 -19.18 6.57 -38.66
N VAL A 187 -18.13 5.89 -39.14
CA VAL A 187 -17.08 5.29 -38.29
C VAL A 187 -16.26 6.35 -37.56
N GLU A 188 -16.05 7.51 -38.17
CA GLU A 188 -15.29 8.60 -37.54
C GLU A 188 -16.12 9.22 -36.42
N LEU A 189 -17.38 9.55 -36.69
CA LEU A 189 -18.30 10.07 -35.66
C LEU A 189 -18.52 9.06 -34.53
N LEU A 190 -18.72 7.78 -34.86
CA LEU A 190 -18.89 6.72 -33.88
C LEU A 190 -17.68 6.61 -32.94
N ASN A 191 -16.47 6.53 -33.51
CA ASN A 191 -15.26 6.45 -32.70
C ASN A 191 -14.98 7.75 -31.95
N PHE A 192 -15.38 8.92 -32.48
CA PHE A 192 -15.35 10.17 -31.74
C PHE A 192 -16.26 10.12 -30.50
N ILE A 193 -17.51 9.64 -30.64
CA ILE A 193 -18.43 9.48 -29.51
C ILE A 193 -17.88 8.49 -28.48
N LEU A 194 -17.40 7.32 -28.93
CA LEU A 194 -16.89 6.25 -28.06
C LEU A 194 -15.68 6.67 -27.23
N ARG A 195 -14.74 7.43 -27.82
CA ARG A 195 -13.57 7.98 -27.11
C ARG A 195 -13.94 8.93 -25.97
N HIS A 196 -15.15 9.49 -26.02
CA HIS A 196 -15.63 10.46 -25.05
C HIS A 196 -16.75 9.93 -24.17
N VAL A 197 -16.99 8.61 -24.16
CA VAL A 197 -17.92 7.98 -23.23
C VAL A 197 -17.39 8.10 -21.81
N THR A 198 -18.29 8.43 -20.90
CA THR A 198 -18.04 8.55 -19.46
C THR A 198 -18.90 7.54 -18.72
N TYR A 199 -18.32 7.01 -17.66
CA TYR A 199 -19.02 6.21 -16.66
C TYR A 199 -19.07 7.01 -15.35
N THR A 200 -20.24 7.09 -14.73
CA THR A 200 -20.42 7.68 -13.40
C THR A 200 -20.93 6.62 -12.44
N SER A 201 -20.18 6.40 -11.36
CA SER A 201 -20.66 5.58 -10.25
C SER A 201 -21.79 6.32 -9.53
N VAL A 202 -22.92 5.66 -9.29
CA VAL A 202 -24.08 6.21 -8.56
C VAL A 202 -24.33 5.50 -7.23
N VAL A 203 -23.44 4.57 -6.86
CA VAL A 203 -23.53 3.76 -5.65
C VAL A 203 -22.33 4.07 -4.76
N TYR A 204 -22.58 4.25 -3.46
CA TYR A 204 -21.53 4.33 -2.46
C TYR A 204 -21.29 2.96 -1.82
N GLN A 205 -20.25 2.27 -2.27
CA GLN A 205 -19.73 1.02 -1.70
C GLN A 205 -18.19 1.11 -1.69
N LEU A 206 -17.54 0.58 -0.65
CA LEU A 206 -16.08 0.64 -0.54
C LEU A 206 -15.38 -0.16 -1.66
N SER A 207 -16.01 -1.26 -2.09
CA SER A 207 -15.62 -2.07 -3.22
C SER A 207 -16.87 -2.60 -3.91
N ALA A 208 -16.96 -2.42 -5.22
CA ALA A 208 -18.00 -3.00 -6.07
C ALA A 208 -17.44 -3.22 -7.48
N VAL A 209 -18.05 -4.12 -8.23
CA VAL A 209 -17.71 -4.35 -9.64
C VAL A 209 -18.97 -4.16 -10.45
N ASP A 210 -18.94 -3.21 -11.39
CA ASP A 210 -19.98 -3.06 -12.39
C ASP A 210 -19.54 -3.72 -13.70
N MET A 211 -20.29 -4.71 -14.16
CA MET A 211 -20.02 -5.35 -15.45
C MET A 211 -20.61 -4.51 -16.57
N MET A 212 -19.73 -3.93 -17.37
CA MET A 212 -20.07 -3.20 -18.59
C MET A 212 -20.25 -4.17 -19.74
N SER A 213 -21.25 -3.92 -20.58
CA SER A 213 -21.41 -4.57 -21.89
C SER A 213 -21.22 -3.57 -23.02
N PHE A 214 -20.54 -4.01 -24.06
CA PHE A 214 -20.29 -3.30 -25.31
C PHE A 214 -20.76 -4.17 -26.47
N GLU A 215 -21.88 -3.77 -27.08
CA GLU A 215 -22.66 -4.59 -28.01
C GLU A 215 -22.81 -3.90 -29.36
N SER A 216 -22.77 -4.68 -30.44
CA SER A 216 -23.22 -4.27 -31.76
C SER A 216 -23.56 -5.49 -32.62
N ARG A 217 -24.82 -5.60 -33.05
CA ARG A 217 -25.33 -6.76 -33.79
C ARG A 217 -25.00 -8.06 -33.03
N ASP A 218 -24.25 -8.97 -33.65
CA ASP A 218 -23.86 -10.26 -33.07
C ASP A 218 -22.57 -10.21 -32.23
N HIS A 219 -21.99 -9.03 -32.04
CA HIS A 219 -20.75 -8.86 -31.26
C HIS A 219 -21.07 -8.32 -29.87
N VAL A 220 -20.58 -9.02 -28.84
CA VAL A 220 -20.69 -8.60 -27.45
C VAL A 220 -19.31 -8.71 -26.80
N ALA A 221 -18.88 -7.63 -26.17
CA ALA A 221 -17.73 -7.60 -25.28
C ALA A 221 -18.17 -7.18 -23.88
N GLN A 222 -17.48 -7.67 -22.87
CA GLN A 222 -17.71 -7.29 -21.49
C GLN A 222 -16.39 -6.91 -20.82
N PHE A 223 -16.45 -5.94 -19.92
CA PHE A 223 -15.30 -5.55 -19.10
C PHE A 223 -15.79 -5.00 -17.75
N PRO A 224 -14.99 -5.15 -16.68
CA PRO A 224 -15.38 -4.65 -15.37
C PRO A 224 -15.04 -3.17 -15.20
N VAL A 225 -15.93 -2.44 -14.52
CA VAL A 225 -15.62 -1.16 -13.88
C VAL A 225 -15.52 -1.42 -12.38
N ILE A 226 -14.31 -1.33 -11.84
CA ILE A 226 -14.03 -1.58 -10.42
C ILE A 226 -14.26 -0.26 -9.67
N ILE A 227 -15.32 -0.22 -8.87
CA ILE A 227 -15.62 0.91 -7.99
C ILE A 227 -14.90 0.66 -6.67
N ARG A 228 -13.91 1.50 -6.32
CA ARG A 228 -13.10 1.29 -5.12
C ARG A 228 -12.76 2.61 -4.44
N GLN A 229 -13.05 2.69 -3.14
CA GLN A 229 -12.60 3.79 -2.29
C GLN A 229 -11.14 3.56 -1.88
N PRO A 230 -10.19 4.44 -2.27
CA PRO A 230 -8.82 4.34 -1.77
C PRO A 230 -8.76 4.70 -0.28
N SER A 231 -7.83 4.07 0.42
CA SER A 231 -7.44 4.48 1.77
C SER A 231 -6.73 5.83 1.74
N LEU A 232 -6.95 6.66 2.75
CA LEU A 232 -6.20 7.89 2.91
C LEU A 232 -4.76 7.58 3.38
N PRO A 233 -3.73 8.19 2.77
CA PRO A 233 -2.34 8.00 3.19
C PRO A 233 -2.14 8.46 4.64
N LYS A 234 -1.48 7.63 5.45
CA LYS A 234 -1.04 7.96 6.81
C LYS A 234 0.47 8.16 6.82
N LEU A 235 0.89 9.37 6.45
CA LEU A 235 2.31 9.72 6.38
C LEU A 235 2.82 10.13 7.77
N ILE A 236 4.05 9.75 8.09
CA ILE A 236 4.74 10.11 9.33
C ILE A 236 5.92 11.00 8.95
N ASP A 237 5.97 12.22 9.45
CA ASP A 237 7.09 13.13 9.23
C ASP A 237 8.25 12.74 10.16
N PRO A 238 9.39 12.26 9.63
CA PRO A 238 10.55 11.91 10.46
C PRO A 238 11.35 13.14 10.91
N GLY A 239 10.89 14.36 10.61
CA GLY A 239 11.60 15.59 10.91
C GLY A 239 12.73 15.87 9.90
N ALA A 240 13.32 17.06 10.03
CA ALA A 240 14.34 17.55 9.10
C ALA A 240 15.68 16.79 9.20
N ASP A 241 16.06 16.34 10.40
CA ASP A 241 17.32 15.65 10.64
C ASP A 241 17.28 14.15 10.31
N ARG A 242 16.07 13.58 10.17
CA ARG A 242 15.79 12.19 9.79
C ARG A 242 16.68 11.18 10.53
N LYS A 243 16.93 11.45 11.83
CA LYS A 243 17.72 10.58 12.70
C LYS A 243 17.02 9.25 12.88
N ILE A 244 17.78 8.22 13.21
CA ILE A 244 17.20 6.90 13.50
C ILE A 244 16.19 6.97 14.65
N SER A 245 16.43 7.82 15.65
CA SER A 245 15.53 8.02 16.80
C SER A 245 14.21 8.71 16.46
N SER A 246 14.11 9.40 15.32
CA SER A 246 12.83 9.95 14.82
C SER A 246 12.08 8.98 13.90
N LEU A 247 12.78 7.96 13.38
CA LEU A 247 12.21 6.93 12.50
C LEU A 247 11.82 5.65 13.24
N VAL A 248 12.53 5.30 14.31
CA VAL A 248 12.42 4.01 14.99
C VAL A 248 12.23 4.21 16.50
N THR A 249 11.25 3.50 17.05
CA THR A 249 11.10 3.30 18.50
C THR A 249 11.36 1.83 18.81
N ILE A 250 12.17 1.53 19.81
CA ILE A 250 12.35 0.16 20.28
C ILE A 250 11.18 -0.18 21.21
N THR A 251 10.53 -1.31 20.99
CA THR A 251 9.46 -1.81 21.85
C THR A 251 9.85 -3.16 22.43
N THR A 252 9.52 -3.34 23.71
CA THR A 252 9.74 -4.60 24.40
C THR A 252 8.63 -4.84 25.40
N LYS A 253 8.53 -6.08 25.86
CA LYS A 253 7.62 -6.48 26.91
C LYS A 253 8.39 -7.26 27.96
N THR A 254 8.17 -6.92 29.22
CA THR A 254 8.78 -7.63 30.35
C THR A 254 7.73 -8.30 31.24
N PHE A 255 8.19 -9.29 32.02
CA PHE A 255 7.43 -9.95 33.07
C PHE A 255 8.38 -10.52 34.11
N LEU A 256 8.36 -9.99 35.32
CA LEU A 256 9.19 -10.36 36.48
C LEU A 256 10.72 -10.14 36.31
N ARG A 257 11.25 -10.12 35.09
CA ARG A 257 12.69 -10.17 34.79
C ARG A 257 13.35 -8.80 34.63
N TYR A 258 13.16 -7.91 35.60
CA TYR A 258 13.76 -6.55 35.57
C TYR A 258 15.28 -6.54 35.42
N HIS A 259 15.97 -7.53 36.00
CA HIS A 259 17.41 -7.67 35.85
C HIS A 259 17.85 -7.92 34.38
N LYS A 260 17.05 -8.65 33.59
CA LYS A 260 17.29 -8.84 32.15
C LYS A 260 16.97 -7.56 31.37
N LEU A 261 15.83 -6.94 31.67
CA LEU A 261 15.40 -5.69 31.04
C LEU A 261 16.43 -4.56 31.22
N ARG A 262 17.01 -4.41 32.41
CA ARG A 262 18.06 -3.40 32.68
C ARG A 262 19.31 -3.64 31.82
N LEU A 263 19.70 -4.90 31.62
CA LEU A 263 20.82 -5.25 30.75
C LEU A 263 20.49 -4.98 29.28
N LEU A 264 19.27 -5.27 28.84
CA LEU A 264 18.79 -4.90 27.51
C LEU A 264 18.89 -3.38 27.31
N ILE A 265 18.28 -2.58 28.19
CA ILE A 265 18.28 -1.11 28.08
C ILE A 265 19.71 -0.57 28.08
N LYS A 266 20.57 -1.05 29.00
CA LYS A 266 21.99 -0.66 29.04
C LYS A 266 22.71 -0.96 27.72
N SER A 267 22.49 -2.15 27.14
CA SER A 267 23.10 -2.52 25.86
C SER A 267 22.57 -1.67 24.70
N ILE A 268 21.27 -1.35 24.68
CA ILE A 268 20.68 -0.43 23.70
C ILE A 268 21.38 0.92 23.79
N ARG A 269 21.50 1.49 25.00
CA ARG A 269 22.09 2.81 25.22
C ARG A 269 23.55 2.91 24.79
N GLN A 270 24.29 1.79 24.75
CA GLN A 270 25.67 1.75 24.24
C GLN A 270 25.76 2.06 22.74
N TYR A 271 24.75 1.66 21.95
CA TYR A 271 24.76 1.81 20.49
C TYR A 271 23.77 2.87 19.98
N TYR A 272 22.68 3.09 20.73
CA TYR A 272 21.57 3.98 20.42
C TYR A 272 21.17 4.80 21.66
N PRO A 273 22.00 5.77 22.09
CA PRO A 273 21.82 6.48 23.35
C PRO A 273 20.47 7.23 23.44
N ASP A 274 20.03 7.85 22.34
CA ASP A 274 18.86 8.73 22.33
C ASP A 274 17.57 8.05 21.82
N ILE A 275 17.61 6.76 21.48
CA ILE A 275 16.43 6.09 20.91
C ILE A 275 15.34 5.90 21.96
N LYS A 276 14.09 6.16 21.59
CA LYS A 276 12.94 5.92 22.46
C LYS A 276 12.77 4.41 22.67
N ILE A 277 12.54 4.01 23.92
CA ILE A 277 12.21 2.64 24.32
C ILE A 277 10.83 2.66 24.98
N ILE A 278 9.94 1.77 24.55
CA ILE A 278 8.63 1.56 25.17
C ILE A 278 8.59 0.17 25.75
N VAL A 279 8.34 0.08 27.06
CA VAL A 279 8.26 -1.17 27.82
C VAL A 279 6.81 -1.39 28.23
N ALA A 280 6.21 -2.48 27.77
CA ALA A 280 4.96 -2.99 28.35
C ALA A 280 5.28 -4.01 29.45
N ASP A 281 4.59 -3.93 30.58
CA ASP A 281 4.92 -4.74 31.76
C ASP A 281 3.64 -5.27 32.41
N ASP A 282 3.51 -6.58 32.52
CA ASP A 282 2.40 -7.28 33.19
C ASP A 282 2.82 -8.02 34.45
N SER A 283 3.88 -7.56 35.13
CA SER A 283 4.32 -8.11 36.42
C SER A 283 3.31 -7.80 37.53
N GLU A 284 3.22 -8.69 38.53
CA GLU A 284 2.28 -8.53 39.65
C GLU A 284 2.64 -7.33 40.53
N VAL A 285 3.93 -7.19 40.81
CA VAL A 285 4.52 -6.11 41.60
C VAL A 285 5.56 -5.43 40.73
N PRO A 286 5.19 -4.38 39.98
CA PRO A 286 6.11 -3.79 39.02
C PRO A 286 7.24 -2.97 39.67
N GLU A 287 8.49 -3.19 39.22
CA GLU A 287 9.61 -2.28 39.53
C GLU A 287 9.60 -1.10 38.56
N LYS A 288 9.56 0.13 39.08
CA LYS A 288 9.58 1.32 38.25
C LYS A 288 10.92 1.45 37.50
N ILE A 289 10.86 1.54 36.17
CA ILE A 289 12.00 1.91 35.33
C ILE A 289 12.00 3.42 35.14
N ILE A 290 13.02 4.11 35.67
CA ILE A 290 13.21 5.56 35.47
C ILE A 290 14.52 5.75 34.72
N GLU A 291 14.42 5.87 33.40
CA GLU A 291 15.55 6.12 32.51
C GLU A 291 15.15 7.11 31.43
N GLU A 292 16.14 7.84 30.90
CA GLU A 292 15.92 8.81 29.83
C GLU A 292 15.39 8.11 28.57
N ASN A 293 14.41 8.72 27.89
CA ASN A 293 13.76 8.19 26.69
C ASN A 293 13.18 6.78 26.86
N VAL A 294 12.78 6.40 28.08
CA VAL A 294 12.05 5.16 28.36
C VAL A 294 10.64 5.49 28.84
N GLU A 295 9.63 4.93 28.16
CA GLU A 295 8.25 4.93 28.63
C GLU A 295 7.87 3.54 29.12
N HIS A 296 7.42 3.46 30.37
CA HIS A 296 7.09 2.20 31.04
C HIS A 296 5.59 2.15 31.33
N TYR A 297 4.88 1.25 30.65
CA TYR A 297 3.43 1.09 30.76
C TYR A 297 3.09 -0.21 31.49
N ILE A 298 2.34 -0.08 32.59
CA ILE A 298 1.92 -1.20 33.44
C ILE A 298 0.56 -1.73 32.97
N MET A 299 0.45 -3.05 32.90
CA MET A 299 -0.75 -3.81 32.57
C MET A 299 -1.25 -4.61 33.78
N PRO A 300 -2.50 -5.10 33.75
CA PRO A 300 -2.94 -6.11 34.71
C PRO A 300 -2.00 -7.32 34.74
N PHE A 301 -1.83 -7.90 35.93
CA PHE A 301 -0.94 -9.04 36.12
C PHE A 301 -1.18 -10.16 35.12
N GLY A 302 -0.10 -10.63 34.48
CA GLY A 302 -0.11 -11.77 33.58
C GLY A 302 -1.00 -11.62 32.36
N LYS A 303 -1.30 -10.38 31.94
CA LYS A 303 -2.18 -10.10 30.78
C LYS A 303 -1.71 -10.77 29.49
N GLY A 304 -0.40 -11.01 29.34
CA GLY A 304 0.14 -11.88 28.31
C GLY A 304 0.93 -11.17 27.20
N TRP A 305 1.59 -11.98 26.36
CA TRP A 305 2.52 -11.52 25.32
C TRP A 305 1.87 -10.61 24.29
N PHE A 306 0.79 -11.05 23.65
CA PHE A 306 0.17 -10.32 22.55
C PHE A 306 -0.55 -9.04 23.02
N ALA A 307 -1.16 -9.06 24.21
CA ALA A 307 -1.67 -7.86 24.83
C ALA A 307 -0.57 -6.81 25.09
N GLY A 308 0.60 -7.25 25.58
CA GLY A 308 1.75 -6.36 25.78
C GLY A 308 2.32 -5.79 24.50
N ARG A 309 2.40 -6.59 23.43
CA ARG A 309 2.78 -6.11 22.09
C ARG A 309 1.85 -5.01 21.61
N ASN A 310 0.54 -5.23 21.70
CA ASN A 310 -0.45 -4.23 21.33
C ASN A 310 -0.29 -2.94 22.14
N LEU A 311 -0.11 -3.04 23.47
CA LEU A 311 0.09 -1.87 24.30
C LEU A 311 1.33 -1.10 23.86
N ALA A 312 2.50 -1.74 23.79
CA ALA A 312 3.74 -1.06 23.40
C ALA A 312 3.63 -0.41 22.00
N ILE A 313 3.12 -1.15 21.02
CA ILE A 313 2.98 -0.66 19.63
C ILE A 313 1.93 0.46 19.54
N SER A 314 0.87 0.44 20.35
CA SER A 314 -0.13 1.53 20.37
C SER A 314 0.44 2.88 20.78
N GLN A 315 1.57 2.89 21.51
CA GLN A 315 2.23 4.11 22.00
C GLN A 315 3.35 4.61 21.07
N VAL A 316 3.70 3.86 20.02
CA VAL A 316 4.73 4.25 19.04
C VAL A 316 4.26 5.42 18.17
N THR A 317 5.03 6.50 18.09
CA THR A 317 4.73 7.64 17.20
C THR A 317 5.61 7.69 15.96
N THR A 318 6.68 6.89 15.92
CA THR A 318 7.64 6.81 14.81
C THR A 318 7.13 5.91 13.69
N LYS A 319 7.71 6.11 12.48
CA LYS A 319 7.34 5.36 11.26
C LYS A 319 7.49 3.85 11.42
N TYR A 320 8.53 3.45 12.12
CA TYR A 320 8.85 2.06 12.40
C TYR A 320 8.96 1.82 13.90
N TYR A 321 8.81 0.56 14.28
CA TYR A 321 9.26 0.07 15.57
C TYR A 321 10.13 -1.16 15.40
N LEU A 322 11.05 -1.35 16.34
CA LEU A 322 11.85 -2.56 16.46
C LEU A 322 11.33 -3.36 17.66
N TRP A 323 10.86 -4.57 17.43
CA TRP A 323 10.52 -5.50 18.51
C TRP A 323 11.76 -6.23 19.01
N VAL A 324 11.92 -6.31 20.33
CA VAL A 324 12.95 -7.11 21.02
C VAL A 324 12.38 -7.78 22.27
N ASP A 325 12.82 -8.99 22.57
CA ASP A 325 12.53 -9.64 23.85
C ASP A 325 13.42 -9.05 24.97
N ASP A 326 12.93 -9.05 26.21
CA ASP A 326 13.55 -8.35 27.36
C ASP A 326 14.89 -8.94 27.83
N ASP A 327 15.28 -10.10 27.30
CA ASP A 327 16.56 -10.78 27.52
C ASP A 327 17.50 -10.74 26.32
N TYR A 328 17.25 -9.89 25.32
CA TYR A 328 18.19 -9.64 24.23
C TYR A 328 19.34 -8.73 24.66
N LEU A 329 20.42 -8.73 23.88
CA LEU A 329 21.58 -7.85 24.05
C LEU A 329 21.97 -7.21 22.73
N PHE A 330 22.02 -5.90 22.69
CA PHE A 330 22.56 -5.18 21.55
C PHE A 330 24.07 -5.35 21.53
N THR A 331 24.59 -5.61 20.34
CA THR A 331 26.02 -5.80 20.07
C THR A 331 26.43 -4.93 18.90
N GLU A 332 27.71 -4.96 18.54
CA GLU A 332 28.21 -4.27 17.35
C GLU A 332 27.53 -4.76 16.05
N ASN A 333 26.95 -5.97 16.04
CA ASN A 333 26.25 -6.56 14.90
C ASN A 333 24.75 -6.20 14.85
N THR A 334 24.23 -5.52 15.88
CA THR A 334 22.82 -5.12 15.96
C THR A 334 22.63 -3.76 15.27
N LYS A 335 22.65 -3.77 13.93
CA LYS A 335 22.56 -2.58 13.07
C LYS A 335 21.13 -2.30 12.61
N ILE A 336 20.39 -1.45 13.33
CA ILE A 336 19.00 -1.05 12.98
C ILE A 336 18.96 -0.38 11.59
N GLU A 337 20.01 0.36 11.23
CA GLU A 337 20.14 1.09 9.96
C GLU A 337 20.05 0.18 8.74
N LYS A 338 20.58 -1.06 8.86
CA LYS A 338 20.52 -2.05 7.78
C LYS A 338 19.09 -2.54 7.56
N LEU A 339 18.36 -2.83 8.64
CA LEU A 339 16.95 -3.21 8.56
C LEU A 339 16.09 -2.05 8.02
N LEU A 340 16.41 -0.83 8.45
CA LEU A 340 15.75 0.38 7.98
C LEU A 340 15.97 0.62 6.49
N ASP A 341 17.19 0.44 5.98
CA ASP A 341 17.50 0.58 4.54
C ASP A 341 16.67 -0.40 3.70
N VAL A 342 16.44 -1.62 4.19
CA VAL A 342 15.57 -2.61 3.54
C VAL A 342 14.13 -2.08 3.44
N LEU A 343 13.54 -1.62 4.54
CA LEU A 343 12.15 -1.12 4.52
C LEU A 343 11.98 0.18 3.71
N GLU A 344 12.99 1.05 3.68
CA GLU A 344 12.93 2.31 2.93
C GLU A 344 13.10 2.13 1.41
N ARG A 345 13.74 1.03 0.97
CA ARG A 345 14.05 0.78 -0.45
C ARG A 345 13.23 -0.33 -1.10
N THR A 346 12.46 -1.08 -0.31
CA THR A 346 11.58 -2.15 -0.79
C THR A 346 10.12 -1.87 -0.44
N ASN A 347 9.25 -2.79 -0.81
CA ASN A 347 7.83 -2.77 -0.43
C ASN A 347 7.51 -3.69 0.77
N LEU A 348 8.54 -4.18 1.48
CA LEU A 348 8.34 -4.98 2.69
C LEU A 348 7.65 -4.14 3.78
N ASP A 349 6.77 -4.77 4.55
CA ASP A 349 6.13 -4.18 5.73
C ASP A 349 6.93 -4.49 7.02
N MET A 350 7.70 -5.57 7.01
CA MET A 350 8.48 -6.06 8.15
C MET A 350 9.77 -6.76 7.70
N VAL A 351 10.85 -6.59 8.45
CA VAL A 351 12.11 -7.30 8.23
C VAL A 351 12.73 -7.77 9.55
N GLY A 352 12.99 -9.08 9.64
CA GLY A 352 13.63 -9.72 10.79
C GLY A 352 15.15 -9.83 10.65
N GLY A 353 15.84 -9.92 11.79
CA GLY A 353 17.25 -10.29 11.88
C GLY A 353 17.45 -11.72 12.41
N SER A 354 18.68 -12.03 12.83
CA SER A 354 19.03 -13.27 13.53
C SER A 354 19.24 -13.06 15.03
N VAL A 355 19.12 -14.12 15.82
CA VAL A 355 19.42 -14.11 17.26
C VAL A 355 20.63 -15.01 17.49
N LYS A 356 21.74 -14.47 18.02
CA LYS A 356 23.02 -15.17 18.15
C LYS A 356 23.50 -15.81 16.82
N GLY A 357 23.20 -15.17 15.69
CA GLY A 357 23.51 -15.67 14.34
C GLY A 357 22.50 -16.67 13.77
N ASP A 358 21.60 -17.21 14.58
CA ASP A 358 20.58 -18.15 14.11
C ASP A 358 19.40 -17.41 13.49
N THR A 359 19.10 -17.73 12.24
CA THR A 359 17.94 -17.19 11.53
C THR A 359 16.75 -18.11 11.73
N TYR A 360 15.65 -17.56 12.25
CA TYR A 360 14.36 -18.24 12.32
C TYR A 360 13.38 -17.53 11.40
N SER A 361 13.00 -18.22 10.32
CA SER A 361 12.01 -17.75 9.35
C SER A 361 11.20 -18.93 8.81
N PHE A 362 9.98 -18.65 8.36
CA PHE A 362 9.06 -19.70 7.88
C PHE A 362 8.09 -19.17 6.83
N GLN A 363 7.65 -20.09 5.98
CA GLN A 363 6.63 -19.90 4.96
C GLN A 363 5.28 -20.38 5.50
N LEU A 364 4.23 -19.61 5.22
CA LEU A 364 2.84 -20.00 5.41
C LEU A 364 2.23 -20.26 4.03
N LEU A 365 1.77 -21.49 3.80
CA LEU A 365 1.05 -21.88 2.58
C LEU A 365 -0.40 -22.15 2.94
N TYR A 366 -1.32 -21.46 2.28
CA TYR A 366 -2.75 -21.45 2.59
C TYR A 366 -3.57 -22.09 1.47
N GLU A 367 -4.46 -23.00 1.85
CA GLU A 367 -5.36 -23.72 0.96
C GLU A 367 -6.81 -23.49 1.37
N GLN A 368 -7.65 -23.10 0.41
CA GLN A 368 -9.07 -22.84 0.65
C GLN A 368 -9.92 -24.10 0.46
N GLY A 369 -10.91 -24.29 1.32
CA GLY A 369 -11.87 -25.39 1.22
C GLY A 369 -13.29 -24.98 1.58
N ASP A 370 -14.27 -25.72 1.06
CA ASP A 370 -15.71 -25.46 1.25
C ASP A 370 -16.14 -25.54 2.74
N ASP A 371 -15.55 -26.46 3.49
CA ASP A 371 -15.83 -26.75 4.90
C ASP A 371 -14.79 -26.16 5.88
N GLY A 372 -13.76 -25.49 5.37
CA GLY A 372 -12.70 -24.88 6.15
C GLY A 372 -11.37 -24.93 5.42
N ASP A 373 -10.43 -24.12 5.88
CA ASP A 373 -9.16 -23.89 5.19
C ASP A 373 -7.99 -24.62 5.87
N CYS A 374 -6.91 -24.79 5.14
CA CYS A 374 -5.72 -25.51 5.59
C CYS A 374 -4.51 -24.60 5.54
N LEU A 375 -3.69 -24.63 6.60
CA LEU A 375 -2.50 -23.81 6.70
C LEU A 375 -1.26 -24.66 6.98
N HIS A 376 -0.21 -24.44 6.20
CA HIS A 376 1.03 -25.20 6.27
C HIS A 376 2.21 -24.27 6.59
N LEU A 377 2.79 -24.44 7.77
CA LEU A 377 4.03 -23.78 8.16
C LEU A 377 5.23 -24.65 7.77
N ARG A 378 6.15 -24.07 6.99
CA ARG A 378 7.41 -24.71 6.60
C ARG A 378 8.58 -23.79 6.92
N TYR A 379 9.60 -24.30 7.62
CA TYR A 379 10.80 -23.50 7.88
C TYR A 379 11.52 -23.12 6.59
N GLY A 380 12.00 -21.88 6.53
CA GLY A 380 12.73 -21.33 5.38
C GLY A 380 12.09 -20.08 4.76
N SER A 381 12.36 -19.87 3.48
CA SER A 381 12.04 -18.65 2.74
C SER A 381 11.57 -18.94 1.31
N PHE A 382 10.86 -18.01 0.70
CA PHE A 382 10.38 -18.13 -0.68
C PHE A 382 11.50 -17.92 -1.71
N HIS A 383 12.17 -16.77 -1.65
CA HIS A 383 13.24 -16.40 -2.57
C HIS A 383 14.10 -15.29 -1.97
N LYS A 384 15.24 -14.99 -2.60
CA LYS A 384 16.09 -13.84 -2.23
C LYS A 384 15.36 -12.52 -2.46
N LEU A 385 15.69 -11.51 -1.67
CA LEU A 385 15.19 -10.16 -1.84
C LEU A 385 16.08 -9.39 -2.82
N ASP A 386 15.47 -8.86 -3.89
CA ASP A 386 16.20 -8.12 -4.92
C ASP A 386 16.92 -6.89 -4.34
N GLY A 387 18.19 -6.73 -4.69
CA GLY A 387 19.04 -5.64 -4.18
C GLY A 387 19.60 -5.84 -2.77
N PHE A 388 19.20 -6.91 -2.05
CA PHE A 388 19.63 -7.19 -0.68
C PHE A 388 20.10 -8.66 -0.55
N PRO A 389 21.39 -8.96 -0.82
CA PRO A 389 21.87 -10.33 -1.01
C PRO A 389 21.81 -11.22 0.24
N ASN A 390 21.82 -10.62 1.43
CA ASN A 390 21.72 -11.32 2.72
C ASN A 390 20.28 -11.44 3.22
N CYS A 391 19.31 -11.02 2.42
CA CYS A 391 17.90 -10.97 2.79
C CYS A 391 17.04 -11.87 1.89
N VAL A 392 15.98 -12.42 2.47
CA VAL A 392 15.03 -13.32 1.80
C VAL A 392 13.59 -12.90 2.12
N VAL A 393 12.66 -13.22 1.23
CA VAL A 393 11.22 -13.05 1.45
C VAL A 393 10.67 -14.28 2.17
N THR A 394 9.86 -14.06 3.20
CA THR A 394 9.31 -15.11 4.09
C THR A 394 7.90 -14.74 4.55
N SER A 395 7.22 -15.60 5.31
CA SER A 395 5.92 -15.28 5.92
C SER A 395 6.04 -14.82 7.37
N GLY A 396 7.08 -15.24 8.07
CA GLY A 396 7.33 -14.78 9.43
C GLY A 396 8.77 -14.93 9.87
N VAL A 397 9.10 -14.24 10.95
CA VAL A 397 10.46 -14.09 11.48
C VAL A 397 10.48 -14.23 12.99
N VAL A 398 11.67 -14.43 13.56
CA VAL A 398 11.95 -14.42 14.99
C VAL A 398 11.54 -13.10 15.66
N ASN A 399 11.42 -13.08 16.99
CA ASN A 399 11.14 -11.91 17.83
C ASN A 399 12.22 -10.80 17.84
N PHE A 400 12.94 -10.63 16.73
CA PHE A 400 13.85 -9.52 16.45
C PHE A 400 13.55 -8.98 15.05
N TYR A 401 12.70 -7.96 14.96
CA TYR A 401 12.26 -7.42 13.68
C TYR A 401 11.94 -5.93 13.73
N LEU A 402 12.24 -5.24 12.63
CA LEU A 402 11.80 -3.88 12.37
C LEU A 402 10.53 -3.94 11.51
N ALA A 403 9.52 -3.14 11.85
CA ALA A 403 8.26 -3.15 11.12
C ALA A 403 7.62 -1.77 11.01
N HIS A 404 6.85 -1.60 9.94
CA HIS A 404 5.94 -0.48 9.79
C HIS A 404 4.91 -0.48 10.93
N THR A 405 4.86 0.64 11.66
CA THR A 405 3.99 0.80 12.84
C THR A 405 2.51 0.68 12.48
N ASP A 406 2.09 1.29 11.38
CA ASP A 406 0.70 1.29 10.89
C ASP A 406 0.23 -0.11 10.47
N LYS A 407 1.09 -0.86 9.79
CA LYS A 407 0.79 -2.22 9.31
C LYS A 407 0.62 -3.21 10.46
N SER A 408 1.48 -3.15 11.46
CA SER A 408 1.36 -4.02 12.63
C SER A 408 0.14 -3.70 13.48
N ARG A 409 -0.27 -2.42 13.56
CA ARG A 409 -1.54 -2.02 14.19
C ARG A 409 -2.77 -2.47 13.42
N HIS A 410 -2.66 -2.53 12.09
CA HIS A 410 -3.75 -2.97 11.24
C HIS A 410 -4.03 -4.47 11.41
N VAL A 411 -2.98 -5.29 11.53
CA VAL A 411 -3.11 -6.73 11.83
C VAL A 411 -3.54 -6.93 13.29
N GLY A 412 -2.83 -6.31 14.24
CA GLY A 412 -3.05 -6.49 15.67
C GLY A 412 -2.59 -7.86 16.19
N TYR A 413 -2.20 -7.91 17.45
CA TYR A 413 -1.84 -9.16 18.12
C TYR A 413 -3.04 -9.66 18.91
N ASP A 414 -3.52 -10.88 18.66
CA ASP A 414 -4.71 -11.42 19.35
C ASP A 414 -4.49 -11.56 20.88
N PRO A 415 -5.12 -10.74 21.73
CA PRO A 415 -4.85 -10.73 23.17
C PRO A 415 -5.38 -11.99 23.90
N LEU A 416 -6.15 -12.85 23.23
CA LEU A 416 -6.52 -14.16 23.77
C LEU A 416 -5.32 -15.11 23.87
N LEU A 417 -4.29 -14.90 23.06
CA LEU A 417 -3.05 -15.67 23.08
C LEU A 417 -2.07 -15.10 24.12
N GLN A 418 -2.28 -15.47 25.38
CA GLN A 418 -1.51 -14.92 26.49
C GLN A 418 -0.08 -15.46 26.58
N ARG A 419 0.12 -16.75 26.29
CA ARG A 419 1.40 -17.48 26.48
C ARG A 419 1.88 -18.25 25.25
N VAL A 420 0.96 -18.78 24.44
CA VAL A 420 1.31 -19.51 23.20
C VAL A 420 1.15 -18.56 22.01
N ALA A 421 2.21 -17.82 21.66
CA ALA A 421 2.06 -16.80 20.62
C ALA A 421 3.41 -16.42 19.96
N HIS A 422 3.63 -16.85 18.72
CA HIS A 422 4.72 -16.38 17.85
C HIS A 422 4.26 -16.33 16.38
N SER A 423 3.98 -17.50 15.78
CA SER A 423 3.52 -17.60 14.39
C SER A 423 2.16 -16.96 14.16
N GLU A 424 1.33 -16.87 15.20
CA GLU A 424 -0.08 -16.52 15.10
C GLU A 424 -0.31 -15.08 14.63
N PHE A 425 0.57 -14.14 14.97
CA PHE A 425 0.54 -12.79 14.40
C PHE A 425 0.74 -12.81 12.88
N PHE A 426 1.65 -13.66 12.39
CA PHE A 426 1.91 -13.80 10.96
C PHE A 426 0.80 -14.56 10.24
N VAL A 427 0.10 -15.47 10.92
CA VAL A 427 -1.12 -16.10 10.41
C VAL A 427 -2.21 -15.05 10.20
N ASP A 428 -2.48 -14.21 11.21
CA ASP A 428 -3.47 -13.15 11.12
C ASP A 428 -3.03 -12.04 10.12
N GLY A 429 -1.73 -11.89 9.88
CA GLY A 429 -1.15 -10.97 8.90
C GLY A 429 -1.05 -11.52 7.48
N LEU A 430 -1.44 -12.76 7.21
CA LEU A 430 -1.35 -13.36 5.88
C LEU A 430 -2.27 -12.61 4.89
N GLY A 431 -1.70 -12.18 3.76
CA GLY A 431 -2.39 -11.32 2.78
C GLY A 431 -2.42 -9.82 3.13
N ILE A 432 -1.88 -9.43 4.30
CA ILE A 432 -1.74 -8.04 4.74
C ILE A 432 -0.28 -7.60 4.80
N LEU A 433 0.60 -8.47 5.31
CA LEU A 433 2.02 -8.20 5.52
C LEU A 433 2.88 -8.83 4.41
N LEU A 434 3.85 -8.05 3.92
CA LEU A 434 4.99 -8.59 3.17
C LEU A 434 6.24 -8.61 4.06
N VAL A 435 6.80 -9.79 4.33
CA VAL A 435 7.84 -9.99 5.35
C VAL A 435 9.16 -10.43 4.71
N GLY A 436 10.27 -9.89 5.22
CA GLY A 436 11.62 -10.35 4.89
C GLY A 436 12.44 -10.74 6.12
N SER A 437 13.56 -11.41 5.90
CA SER A 437 14.53 -11.77 6.94
C SER A 437 15.94 -11.55 6.42
N CYS A 438 16.82 -10.92 7.20
CA CYS A 438 18.21 -10.65 6.86
C CYS A 438 19.15 -11.34 7.85
N SER A 439 20.11 -12.13 7.36
CA SER A 439 21.02 -12.89 8.22
C SER A 439 22.18 -12.07 8.79
N ASP A 440 22.50 -10.92 8.18
CA ASP A 440 23.66 -10.09 8.51
C ASP A 440 23.39 -8.96 9.52
N VAL A 441 22.20 -8.97 10.13
CA VAL A 441 21.86 -8.17 11.31
C VAL A 441 21.51 -9.14 12.43
N SER A 442 22.28 -9.10 13.52
CA SER A 442 22.10 -10.04 14.63
C SER A 442 21.99 -9.34 15.97
N VAL A 443 21.15 -9.88 16.84
CA VAL A 443 21.06 -9.49 18.24
C VAL A 443 21.60 -10.60 19.14
N GLY A 444 22.28 -10.22 20.21
CA GLY A 444 22.69 -11.16 21.24
C GLY A 444 21.52 -11.60 22.11
N HIS A 445 21.76 -12.61 22.95
CA HIS A 445 20.77 -13.12 23.90
C HIS A 445 21.46 -13.41 25.23
N GLN A 446 20.88 -12.94 26.33
CA GLN A 446 21.40 -13.22 27.67
C GLN A 446 21.27 -14.72 27.97
N ASP A 447 22.27 -15.31 28.62
CA ASP A 447 22.22 -16.75 28.90
C ASP A 447 21.10 -17.08 29.88
N HIS A 448 20.52 -18.28 29.70
CA HIS A 448 19.52 -18.87 30.59
C HIS A 448 20.14 -19.67 31.74
N ASN A 449 21.46 -19.54 31.96
CA ASN A 449 22.16 -20.22 33.04
C ASN A 449 21.57 -19.79 34.39
N PRO A 450 21.56 -20.69 35.41
CA PRO A 450 21.08 -20.35 36.75
C PRO A 450 21.80 -19.10 37.24
N ALA A 451 21.03 -18.11 37.70
CA ALA A 451 21.63 -16.90 38.25
C ALA A 451 22.48 -17.26 39.47
N SER A 452 23.70 -16.70 39.55
CA SER A 452 24.58 -16.91 40.71
C SER A 452 24.04 -16.26 41.98
N ASP A 453 23.20 -15.23 41.84
CA ASP A 453 22.45 -14.60 42.92
C ASP A 453 21.19 -15.45 43.25
N PRO A 454 21.05 -15.96 44.49
CA PRO A 454 19.89 -16.74 44.92
C PRO A 454 18.54 -16.05 44.74
N ASN A 455 18.48 -14.71 44.83
CA ASN A 455 17.24 -13.97 44.64
C ASN A 455 16.84 -13.93 43.16
N LEU A 456 17.81 -13.70 42.26
CA LEU A 456 17.58 -13.73 40.82
C LEU A 456 17.23 -15.15 40.34
N ALA A 457 17.82 -16.18 40.95
CA ALA A 457 17.48 -17.57 40.65
C ALA A 457 16.00 -17.87 40.95
N LYS A 458 15.49 -17.40 42.09
CA LYS A 458 14.06 -17.53 42.44
C LYS A 458 13.15 -16.80 41.44
N VAL A 459 13.53 -15.60 40.99
CA VAL A 459 12.78 -14.84 39.99
C VAL A 459 12.73 -15.59 38.66
N GLU A 460 13.86 -16.14 38.20
CA GLU A 460 13.91 -16.94 36.97
C GLU A 460 13.11 -18.25 37.09
N ASP A 461 13.14 -18.90 38.25
CA ASP A 461 12.33 -20.10 38.49
C ASP A 461 10.83 -19.78 38.51
N GLN A 462 10.42 -18.66 39.11
CA GLN A 462 9.04 -18.17 39.01
C GLN A 462 8.66 -17.88 37.56
N TYR A 463 9.51 -17.17 36.81
CA TYR A 463 9.27 -16.86 35.39
C TYR A 463 9.10 -18.13 34.54
N LYS A 464 9.91 -19.17 34.74
CA LYS A 464 9.84 -20.43 33.99
C LYS A 464 8.46 -21.08 34.09
N THR A 465 7.75 -20.94 35.22
CA THR A 465 6.38 -21.47 35.36
C THR A 465 5.36 -20.86 34.39
N PHE A 466 5.67 -19.70 33.81
CA PHE A 466 4.84 -19.01 32.82
C PHE A 466 5.39 -19.09 31.39
N ARG A 467 6.63 -19.57 31.21
CA ARG A 467 7.32 -19.61 29.92
C ARG A 467 6.82 -20.76 29.04
N ASP A 468 6.67 -21.94 29.64
CA ASP A 468 6.35 -23.14 28.89
C ASP A 468 4.85 -23.28 28.69
N ASN A 469 4.48 -23.69 27.48
CA ASN A 469 3.08 -23.88 27.11
C ASN A 469 2.54 -25.15 27.76
N THR A 470 1.34 -25.04 28.34
CA THR A 470 0.56 -26.19 28.79
C THR A 470 -0.26 -26.78 27.64
N ASP A 471 -0.58 -28.08 27.72
CA ASP A 471 -1.44 -28.75 26.73
C ASP A 471 -2.80 -28.05 26.59
N ALA A 472 -3.37 -27.57 27.70
CA ALA A 472 -4.62 -26.81 27.70
C ALA A 472 -4.51 -25.51 26.90
N GLN A 473 -3.39 -24.79 26.98
CA GLN A 473 -3.16 -23.58 26.19
C GLN A 473 -2.96 -23.90 24.70
N VAL A 474 -2.29 -25.02 24.38
CA VAL A 474 -2.14 -25.48 22.99
C VAL A 474 -3.51 -25.86 22.40
N GLN A 475 -4.31 -26.63 23.14
CA GLN A 475 -5.68 -27.00 22.74
C GLN A 475 -6.56 -25.76 22.54
N PHE A 476 -6.51 -24.80 23.47
CA PHE A 476 -7.22 -23.53 23.36
C PHE A 476 -6.80 -22.77 22.09
N LYS A 477 -5.50 -22.67 21.81
CA LYS A 477 -4.99 -22.02 20.60
C LYS A 477 -5.53 -22.67 19.33
N LEU A 478 -5.49 -23.99 19.23
CA LEU A 478 -5.96 -24.71 18.03
C LEU A 478 -7.47 -24.54 17.84
N ALA A 479 -8.26 -24.62 18.92
CA ALA A 479 -9.69 -24.35 18.88
C ALA A 479 -9.99 -22.89 18.48
N LEU A 480 -9.18 -21.94 18.94
CA LEU A 480 -9.28 -20.54 18.54
C LEU A 480 -9.02 -20.38 17.03
N HIS A 481 -7.96 -20.98 16.48
CA HIS A 481 -7.68 -20.97 15.04
C HIS A 481 -8.78 -21.61 14.20
N TYR A 482 -9.37 -22.70 14.70
CA TYR A 482 -10.49 -23.36 14.04
C TYR A 482 -11.65 -22.39 13.78
N PHE A 483 -12.01 -21.61 14.81
CA PHE A 483 -13.09 -20.64 14.69
C PHE A 483 -12.64 -19.33 14.01
N LYS A 484 -11.63 -18.66 14.56
CA LYS A 484 -11.26 -17.29 14.17
C LYS A 484 -10.72 -17.19 12.74
N ASN A 485 -9.95 -18.20 12.31
CA ASN A 485 -9.33 -18.22 10.98
C ASN A 485 -10.04 -19.20 10.03
N ARG A 486 -11.16 -19.80 10.45
CA ARG A 486 -11.89 -20.84 9.70
C ARG A 486 -10.99 -22.01 9.26
N LEU A 487 -9.98 -22.35 10.07
CA LEU A 487 -9.03 -23.41 9.72
C LEU A 487 -9.57 -24.78 10.12
N LYS A 488 -9.62 -25.73 9.18
CA LYS A 488 -9.86 -27.15 9.49
C LYS A 488 -8.57 -27.93 9.70
N CYS A 489 -7.44 -27.46 9.17
CA CYS A 489 -6.16 -28.13 9.37
C CYS A 489 -4.97 -27.17 9.49
N TYR A 490 -3.98 -27.60 10.28
CA TYR A 490 -2.73 -26.88 10.49
C TYR A 490 -1.59 -27.89 10.51
N SER A 491 -0.53 -27.69 9.71
CA SER A 491 0.65 -28.55 9.77
C SER A 491 1.94 -27.75 9.82
N THR A 492 2.85 -28.19 10.69
CA THR A 492 4.18 -27.60 10.90
C THR A 492 5.23 -28.64 10.53
N ARG A 493 6.26 -28.25 9.78
CA ARG A 493 7.41 -29.11 9.48
C ARG A 493 8.71 -28.33 9.52
#